data_AF-A0A0R2WV89-F1
#
_entry.id   AF-A0A0R2WV89-F1
#
_cell.length_a   1.000
_cell.length_b   1.000
_cell.length_c   1.000
_cell.angle_alpha   90.00
_cell.angle_beta   90.00
_cell.angle_gamma   90.00
#
_symmetry.space_group_name_H-M   'P 1'
#
loop_
_entity.id
_entity.type
_entity.pdbx_description
1 polymer ?
#
loop_
_entity_poly.entity_id
_entity_poly.type
_entity_poly.pdbx_seq_one_letter_code
_entity_poly.pdbx_strand_id
1 'polypeptide(L)'
;MIEVFEFKTIRKSRISIFVDEIKSLLNQLGIEYTKTPFVIDLERLYKGRESRLFEIAKLEVEKEKATIQDYIGSESNHIIKCKEGHKTSKKLSVLKRNGFNCSICDNNNKYLNLKNTIVQRGGTLIDQKLKNKGYSNIYSWVCDKGHKNKTKGQYIVNGHWCKVCQYDEKKCQIDKDLFIEIANDSSLTTSEKLKKLNIDSGVFYSRLQEFNIKNTHRPQDRNIQDISSKIKGEIYQLDPISLEIIKKYKYLEAVRKESKGEYKPEGIRGQMKKNKKAYGYYWVRAEEYELLKKNV
;
A
#
# COMPACT_ATOMS: atom_id res chain seq x y z
N MET A 1 -26.07 48.34 -21.98
CA MET A 1 -25.08 47.52 -22.72
C MET A 1 -24.23 46.61 -21.84
N ILE A 2 -23.97 46.96 -20.57
CA ILE A 2 -23.20 46.10 -19.63
C ILE A 2 -24.05 44.94 -19.07
N GLU A 3 -25.38 45.02 -19.08
CA GLU A 3 -26.26 43.94 -18.55
C GLU A 3 -26.46 42.73 -19.48
N VAL A 4 -26.00 42.78 -20.74
CA VAL A 4 -26.29 41.72 -21.74
C VAL A 4 -25.32 40.53 -21.66
N PHE A 5 -24.19 40.66 -20.96
CA PHE A 5 -23.15 39.63 -20.98
C PHE A 5 -22.85 39.13 -19.57
N GLU A 6 -23.15 37.85 -19.30
CA GLU A 6 -22.77 37.18 -18.06
C GLU A 6 -21.24 37.07 -17.97
N PHE A 7 -20.59 38.11 -17.43
CA PHE A 7 -19.13 38.25 -17.29
C PHE A 7 -18.43 37.10 -16.55
N LYS A 8 -19.18 36.20 -15.92
CA LYS A 8 -18.66 35.06 -15.15
C LYS A 8 -18.23 33.86 -16.00
N THR A 9 -18.58 33.80 -17.30
CA THR A 9 -18.41 32.57 -18.12
C THR A 9 -17.29 32.63 -19.17
N ILE A 10 -16.73 33.80 -19.47
CA ILE A 10 -15.70 33.94 -20.52
C ILE A 10 -14.33 33.47 -19.99
N ARG A 11 -13.85 32.35 -20.52
CA ARG A 11 -12.47 31.86 -20.28
C ARG A 11 -11.47 32.71 -21.06
N LYS A 12 -10.31 33.02 -20.47
CA LYS A 12 -9.34 33.95 -21.09
C LYS A 12 -8.79 33.53 -22.46
N SER A 13 -8.70 32.24 -22.78
CA SER A 13 -8.32 31.81 -24.15
C SER A 13 -9.28 32.35 -25.22
N ARG A 14 -10.48 32.76 -24.82
CA ARG A 14 -11.51 33.35 -25.67
C ARG A 14 -11.58 34.88 -25.51
N ILE A 15 -10.79 35.53 -24.66
CA ILE A 15 -10.89 36.99 -24.47
C ILE A 15 -10.54 37.73 -25.78
N SER A 16 -9.48 37.34 -26.50
CA SER A 16 -9.17 37.95 -27.80
C SER A 16 -10.31 37.75 -28.80
N ILE A 17 -10.79 36.51 -28.93
CA ILE A 17 -11.91 36.13 -29.81
C ILE A 17 -13.16 36.93 -29.45
N PHE A 18 -13.48 37.06 -28.17
CA PHE A 18 -14.64 37.79 -27.66
C PHE A 18 -14.51 39.30 -27.92
N VAL A 19 -13.32 39.87 -27.75
CA VAL A 19 -13.07 41.28 -28.08
C VAL A 19 -13.31 41.52 -29.57
N ASP A 20 -12.87 40.59 -30.43
CA ASP A 20 -13.11 40.67 -31.87
C ASP A 20 -14.59 40.47 -32.23
N GLU A 21 -15.30 39.55 -31.56
CA GLU A 21 -16.76 39.36 -31.66
C GLU A 21 -17.51 40.67 -31.31
N ILE A 22 -17.14 41.34 -30.21
CA ILE A 22 -17.73 42.62 -29.80
C ILE A 22 -17.45 43.72 -30.84
N LYS A 23 -16.20 43.85 -31.31
CA LYS A 23 -15.84 44.83 -32.35
C LYS A 23 -16.64 44.61 -33.63
N SER A 24 -16.78 43.35 -34.05
CA SER A 24 -17.56 42.97 -35.22
C SER A 24 -19.04 43.35 -35.06
N LEU A 25 -19.63 43.08 -33.89
CA LEU A 25 -21.03 43.42 -33.60
C LEU A 25 -21.26 44.94 -33.60
N LEU A 26 -20.36 45.70 -32.99
CA LEU A 26 -20.44 47.17 -32.97
C LEU A 26 -20.39 47.76 -34.38
N ASN A 27 -19.51 47.23 -35.23
CA ASN A 27 -19.44 47.62 -36.65
C ASN A 27 -20.73 47.30 -37.41
N GLN A 28 -21.34 46.12 -37.21
CA GLN A 28 -22.61 45.74 -37.83
C GLN A 28 -23.77 46.66 -37.42
N LEU A 29 -23.77 47.12 -36.17
CA LEU A 29 -24.78 48.04 -35.64
C LEU A 29 -24.51 49.50 -36.00
N GLY A 30 -23.42 49.81 -36.72
CA GLY A 30 -23.03 51.19 -37.05
C GLY A 30 -22.68 52.04 -35.83
N ILE A 31 -22.29 51.40 -34.72
CA ILE A 31 -21.97 52.10 -33.47
C ILE A 31 -20.48 52.40 -33.44
N GLU A 32 -20.12 53.68 -33.57
CA GLU A 32 -18.76 54.14 -33.34
C GLU A 32 -18.38 54.02 -31.86
N TYR A 33 -17.29 53.31 -31.57
CA TYR A 33 -16.83 53.01 -30.21
C TYR A 33 -15.65 53.88 -29.75
N THR A 34 -15.36 54.97 -30.48
CA THR A 34 -14.25 55.91 -30.22
C THR A 34 -14.73 57.35 -30.09
N LYS A 35 -15.72 57.63 -29.25
CA LYS A 35 -15.93 59.02 -28.79
C LYS A 35 -15.03 59.28 -27.59
N THR A 36 -13.93 59.98 -27.87
CA THR A 36 -13.05 60.61 -26.86
C THR A 36 -13.86 61.29 -25.75
N PRO A 37 -13.36 61.26 -24.50
CA PRO A 37 -11.93 61.22 -24.18
C PRO A 37 -11.37 59.84 -23.79
N PHE A 38 -12.13 58.75 -23.78
CA PHE A 38 -11.66 57.48 -23.19
C PHE A 38 -11.55 56.33 -24.20
N VAL A 39 -10.32 55.89 -24.47
CA VAL A 39 -10.05 54.65 -25.22
C VAL A 39 -10.21 53.47 -24.25
N ILE A 40 -11.30 52.70 -24.39
CA ILE A 40 -11.56 51.52 -23.54
C ILE A 40 -10.68 50.35 -24.01
N ASP A 41 -9.67 50.02 -23.22
CA ASP A 41 -8.93 48.75 -23.37
C ASP A 41 -9.78 47.60 -22.82
N LEU A 42 -10.55 46.98 -23.73
CA LEU A 42 -11.40 45.83 -23.42
C LEU A 42 -10.58 44.68 -22.81
N GLU A 43 -9.34 44.47 -23.25
CA GLU A 43 -8.52 43.37 -22.73
C GLU A 43 -8.10 43.63 -21.28
N ARG A 44 -7.72 44.87 -20.94
CA ARG A 44 -7.47 45.30 -19.56
C ARG A 44 -8.73 45.26 -18.70
N LEU A 45 -9.88 45.67 -19.25
CA LEU A 45 -11.18 45.59 -18.57
C LEU A 45 -11.50 44.14 -18.16
N TYR A 46 -11.27 43.19 -19.08
CA TYR A 46 -11.49 41.76 -18.86
C TYR A 46 -10.44 41.10 -17.96
N LYS A 47 -9.15 41.41 -18.13
CA LYS A 47 -8.06 40.89 -17.28
C LYS A 47 -8.21 41.39 -15.83
N GLY A 48 -8.80 42.58 -15.65
CA GLY A 48 -8.79 43.30 -14.38
C GLY A 48 -7.40 43.86 -14.05
N ARG A 49 -7.29 44.50 -12.88
CA ARG A 49 -5.98 44.91 -12.34
C ARG A 49 -5.23 43.70 -11.80
N GLU A 50 -3.90 43.75 -11.87
CA GLU A 50 -3.07 42.76 -11.19
C GLU A 50 -3.48 42.68 -9.72
N SER A 51 -3.78 41.47 -9.28
CA SER A 51 -4.19 41.25 -7.90
C SER A 51 -2.95 41.07 -7.03
N ARG A 52 -3.04 41.48 -5.76
CA ARG A 52 -2.03 41.16 -4.74
C ARG A 52 -1.74 39.65 -4.67
N LEU A 53 -2.71 38.80 -5.04
CA LEU A 53 -2.52 37.35 -5.14
C LEU A 53 -1.54 36.97 -6.25
N PHE A 54 -1.54 37.67 -7.38
CA PHE A 54 -0.61 37.43 -8.47
C PHE A 54 0.82 37.83 -8.09
N GLU A 55 0.99 38.99 -7.44
CA GLU A 55 2.30 39.43 -6.93
C GLU A 55 2.90 38.38 -5.98
N ILE A 56 2.12 37.91 -5.01
CA ILE A 56 2.56 36.86 -4.06
C ILE A 56 2.89 35.57 -4.82
N ALA A 57 2.02 35.12 -5.73
CA ALA A 57 2.26 33.90 -6.49
C ALA A 57 3.50 33.99 -7.38
N LYS A 58 3.78 35.17 -7.97
CA LYS A 58 4.99 35.42 -8.76
C LYS A 58 6.24 35.29 -7.90
N LEU A 59 6.24 35.88 -6.69
CA LEU A 59 7.34 35.72 -5.73
C LEU A 59 7.55 34.25 -5.34
N GLU A 60 6.48 33.49 -5.06
CA GLU A 60 6.60 32.06 -4.73
C GLU A 60 7.17 31.22 -5.89
N VAL A 61 6.84 31.58 -7.14
CA VAL A 61 7.38 30.94 -8.34
C VAL A 61 8.85 31.29 -8.56
N GLU A 62 9.23 32.55 -8.34
CA GLU A 62 10.60 33.04 -8.51
C GLU A 62 11.58 32.46 -7.49
N LYS A 63 11.13 32.19 -6.25
CA LYS A 63 11.93 31.46 -5.24
C LYS A 63 12.45 30.11 -5.77
N GLU A 64 11.64 29.43 -6.58
CA GLU A 64 11.96 28.14 -7.19
C GLU A 64 12.65 28.26 -8.55
N LYS A 65 13.13 29.47 -8.90
CA LYS A 65 13.77 29.81 -10.20
C LYS A 65 12.89 29.42 -11.39
N ALA A 66 11.58 29.56 -11.23
CA ALA A 66 10.60 29.34 -12.28
C ALA A 66 10.03 30.68 -12.78
N THR A 67 9.38 30.67 -13.94
CA THR A 67 8.72 31.84 -14.51
C THR A 67 7.23 31.60 -14.64
N ILE A 68 6.43 32.59 -14.25
CA ILE A 68 4.97 32.58 -14.42
C ILE A 68 4.62 33.43 -15.65
N GLN A 69 3.63 32.99 -16.43
CA GLN A 69 3.08 33.82 -17.50
C GLN A 69 2.49 35.13 -16.96
N ASP A 70 2.30 36.10 -17.85
CA ASP A 70 1.70 37.40 -17.52
C ASP A 70 0.33 37.28 -16.84
N TYR A 71 -0.07 38.32 -16.10
CA TYR A 71 -1.32 38.30 -15.37
C TYR A 71 -2.53 38.12 -16.29
N ILE A 72 -3.34 37.13 -15.91
CA ILE A 72 -4.46 36.69 -16.71
C ILE A 72 -5.82 36.67 -16.01
N GLY A 73 -5.95 37.48 -14.96
CA GLY A 73 -7.10 37.45 -14.05
C GLY A 73 -6.85 36.50 -12.88
N SER A 74 -7.45 36.78 -11.73
CA SER A 74 -7.17 36.07 -10.47
C SER A 74 -7.70 34.65 -10.43
N GLU A 75 -8.81 34.37 -11.12
CA GLU A 75 -9.50 33.07 -11.13
C GLU A 75 -8.97 32.09 -12.18
N SER A 76 -8.14 32.58 -13.08
CA SER A 76 -7.57 31.79 -14.16
C SER A 76 -6.46 30.86 -13.68
N ASN A 77 -6.19 29.81 -14.47
CA ASN A 77 -4.99 29.00 -14.30
C ASN A 77 -3.83 29.63 -15.07
N HIS A 78 -2.73 29.90 -14.38
CA HIS A 78 -1.52 30.44 -14.97
C HIS A 78 -0.56 29.32 -15.34
N ILE A 79 0.09 29.47 -16.50
CA ILE A 79 1.20 28.60 -16.91
C ILE A 79 2.46 29.06 -16.19
N ILE A 80 3.11 28.11 -15.52
CA ILE A 80 4.41 28.27 -14.88
C ILE A 80 5.41 27.36 -15.58
N LYS A 81 6.58 27.90 -15.93
CA LYS A 81 7.69 27.19 -16.55
C LYS A 81 8.84 27.08 -15.53
N CYS A 82 9.23 25.87 -15.16
CA CYS A 82 10.36 25.69 -14.25
C CYS A 82 11.71 25.96 -14.96
N LYS A 83 12.81 25.98 -14.20
CA LYS A 83 14.18 26.15 -14.73
C LYS A 83 14.55 25.16 -15.85
N GLU A 84 14.04 23.92 -15.78
CA GLU A 84 14.27 22.87 -16.78
C GLU A 84 13.32 22.99 -17.99
N GLY A 85 12.42 23.98 -17.99
CA GLY A 85 11.50 24.26 -19.09
C GLY A 85 10.15 23.55 -19.03
N HIS A 86 9.88 22.76 -17.99
CA HIS A 86 8.58 22.08 -17.83
C HIS A 86 7.45 23.06 -17.54
N LYS A 87 6.33 22.93 -18.26
CA LYS A 87 5.15 23.78 -18.14
C LYS A 87 4.09 23.13 -17.25
N THR A 88 3.55 23.88 -16.30
CA THR A 88 2.47 23.44 -15.40
C THR A 88 1.39 24.51 -15.34
N SER A 89 0.12 24.10 -15.29
CA SER A 89 -1.03 25.00 -15.18
C SER A 89 -1.58 24.99 -13.75
N LYS A 90 -1.61 26.14 -13.06
CA LYS A 90 -2.07 26.26 -11.65
C LYS A 90 -2.82 27.57 -11.39
N LYS A 91 -3.79 27.56 -10.48
CA LYS A 91 -4.43 28.77 -9.95
C LYS A 91 -3.46 29.54 -9.03
N LEU A 92 -3.58 30.86 -9.01
CA LEU A 92 -2.82 31.72 -8.09
C LEU A 92 -3.09 31.40 -6.61
N SER A 93 -4.34 31.07 -6.26
CA SER A 93 -4.69 30.66 -4.89
C SER A 93 -3.95 29.39 -4.44
N VAL A 94 -3.69 28.46 -5.36
CA VAL A 94 -2.93 27.23 -5.09
C VAL A 94 -1.44 27.54 -4.92
N LEU A 95 -0.88 28.40 -5.77
CA LEU A 95 0.52 28.83 -5.67
C LEU A 95 0.78 29.57 -4.37
N LYS A 96 -0.14 30.46 -3.95
CA LYS A 96 -0.04 31.16 -2.66
C LYS A 96 -0.07 30.20 -1.47
N ARG A 97 -0.93 29.19 -1.50
CA ARG A 97 -1.13 28.28 -0.36
C ARG A 97 -0.02 27.22 -0.24
N ASN A 98 0.41 26.66 -1.37
CA ASN A 98 1.27 25.48 -1.39
C ASN A 98 2.65 25.75 -2.00
N GLY A 99 2.91 26.95 -2.50
CA GLY A 99 4.07 27.26 -3.33
C GLY A 99 4.00 26.65 -4.73
N PHE A 100 5.10 26.77 -5.47
CA PHE A 100 5.30 26.09 -6.73
C PHE A 100 6.23 24.89 -6.54
N ASN A 101 5.88 23.75 -7.13
CA ASN A 101 6.80 22.64 -7.30
C ASN A 101 6.54 21.99 -8.67
N CYS A 102 7.60 21.72 -9.41
CA CYS A 102 7.52 21.03 -10.69
C CYS A 102 7.46 19.51 -10.46
N SER A 103 6.29 18.91 -10.70
CA SER A 103 6.08 17.46 -10.54
C SER A 103 7.00 16.61 -11.42
N ILE A 104 7.37 17.10 -12.60
CA ILE A 104 8.28 16.39 -13.50
C ILE A 104 9.70 16.39 -12.93
N CYS A 105 10.19 17.55 -12.47
CA CYS A 105 11.49 17.63 -11.80
C CYS A 105 11.53 16.80 -10.52
N ASP A 106 10.47 16.86 -9.70
CA ASP A 106 10.35 16.04 -8.48
C ASP A 106 10.39 14.54 -8.79
N ASN A 107 9.70 14.09 -9.84
CA ASN A 107 9.75 12.69 -10.26
C ASN A 107 11.13 12.27 -10.78
N ASN A 108 11.80 13.14 -11.54
CA ASN A 108 13.16 12.88 -12.02
C ASN A 108 14.15 12.80 -10.85
N ASN A 109 14.04 13.72 -9.89
CA ASN A 109 14.85 13.72 -8.66
C ASN A 109 14.61 12.45 -7.85
N LYS A 110 13.37 12.00 -7.71
CA LYS A 110 13.04 10.73 -7.03
C LYS A 110 13.66 9.53 -7.73
N TYR A 111 13.59 9.48 -9.05
CA TYR A 111 14.24 8.40 -9.81
C TYR A 111 15.74 8.41 -9.61
N LEU A 112 16.37 9.59 -9.70
CA LEU A 112 17.80 9.75 -9.52
C LEU A 112 18.23 9.36 -8.11
N ASN A 113 17.49 9.78 -7.08
CA ASN A 113 17.74 9.39 -5.70
C ASN A 113 17.70 7.86 -5.54
N LEU A 114 16.63 7.21 -6.03
CA LEU A 114 16.51 5.74 -6.01
C LEU A 114 17.69 5.06 -6.71
N LYS A 115 18.05 5.53 -7.91
CA LYS A 115 19.18 5.00 -8.68
C LYS A 115 20.49 5.17 -7.92
N ASN A 116 20.74 6.35 -7.37
CA ASN A 116 21.96 6.66 -6.63
C ASN A 116 22.07 5.81 -5.35
N THR A 117 20.99 5.61 -4.60
CA THR A 117 20.99 4.74 -3.41
C THR A 117 21.42 3.31 -3.77
N ILE A 118 21.00 2.82 -4.93
CA ILE A 118 21.36 1.47 -5.40
C ILE A 118 22.82 1.44 -5.84
N VAL A 119 23.25 2.41 -6.65
CA VAL A 119 24.62 2.48 -7.21
C VAL A 119 25.66 2.70 -6.11
N GLN A 120 25.38 3.55 -5.11
CA GLN A 120 26.28 3.79 -3.97
C GLN A 120 26.56 2.53 -3.15
N ARG A 121 25.66 1.55 -3.19
CA ARG A 121 25.82 0.25 -2.53
C ARG A 121 26.30 -0.85 -3.50
N GLY A 122 26.84 -0.47 -4.66
CA GLY A 122 27.37 -1.37 -5.68
C GLY A 122 26.31 -2.10 -6.51
N GLY A 123 25.03 -1.77 -6.35
CA GLY A 123 23.95 -2.38 -7.13
C GLY A 123 23.69 -1.68 -8.47
N THR A 124 22.88 -2.32 -9.31
CA THR A 124 22.40 -1.79 -10.60
C THR A 124 20.88 -1.80 -10.65
N LEU A 125 20.26 -0.64 -10.89
CA LEU A 125 18.82 -0.53 -11.12
C LEU A 125 18.48 -0.95 -12.56
N ILE A 126 17.54 -1.87 -12.75
CA ILE A 126 17.11 -2.37 -14.08
C ILE A 126 16.06 -1.44 -14.69
N ASP A 127 15.14 -0.92 -13.89
CA ASP A 127 14.09 -0.03 -14.36
C ASP A 127 14.66 1.35 -14.78
N GLN A 128 14.29 1.82 -15.97
CA GLN A 128 14.85 3.02 -16.61
C GLN A 128 14.17 4.34 -16.22
N LYS A 129 13.03 4.30 -15.52
CA LYS A 129 12.28 5.51 -15.13
C LYS A 129 11.47 5.31 -13.85
N LEU A 130 11.06 6.42 -13.23
CA LEU A 130 10.10 6.38 -12.13
C LEU A 130 8.77 5.82 -12.65
N LYS A 131 8.18 4.87 -11.91
CA LYS A 131 6.86 4.32 -12.24
C LYS A 131 5.75 5.21 -11.67
N ASN A 132 4.53 5.09 -12.21
CA ASN A 132 3.40 5.98 -11.91
C ASN A 132 3.10 6.18 -10.41
N LYS A 133 3.24 5.13 -9.59
CA LYS A 133 3.02 5.20 -8.12
C LYS A 133 4.28 5.62 -7.34
N GLY A 134 5.28 6.21 -8.00
CA GLY A 134 6.54 6.64 -7.39
C GLY A 134 7.25 5.50 -6.67
N TYR A 135 7.70 5.77 -5.44
CA TYR A 135 8.39 4.81 -4.56
C TYR A 135 7.50 3.66 -4.07
N SER A 136 6.18 3.81 -4.10
CA SER A 136 5.26 2.75 -3.69
C SER A 136 5.18 1.61 -4.71
N ASN A 137 5.72 1.79 -5.92
CA ASN A 137 5.79 0.75 -6.94
C ASN A 137 7.00 -0.18 -6.73
N ILE A 138 6.92 -1.37 -7.33
CA ILE A 138 7.98 -2.38 -7.29
C ILE A 138 9.01 -2.08 -8.38
N TYR A 139 10.28 -2.03 -8.00
CA TYR A 139 11.42 -1.84 -8.88
C TYR A 139 12.29 -3.09 -8.92
N SER A 140 12.81 -3.39 -10.10
CA SER A 140 13.75 -4.48 -10.33
C SER A 140 15.17 -3.95 -10.30
N TRP A 141 16.05 -4.59 -9.53
CA TRP A 141 17.45 -4.19 -9.38
C TRP A 141 18.33 -5.39 -9.04
N VAL A 142 19.63 -5.27 -9.26
CA VAL A 142 20.64 -6.29 -8.97
C VAL A 142 21.58 -5.74 -7.92
N CYS A 143 21.93 -6.52 -6.89
CA CYS A 143 22.94 -6.09 -5.92
C CYS A 143 24.37 -6.31 -6.47
N ASP A 144 25.36 -5.81 -5.74
CA ASP A 144 26.79 -6.00 -5.97
C ASP A 144 27.19 -7.47 -6.16
N LYS A 145 26.61 -8.39 -5.37
CA LYS A 145 26.83 -9.84 -5.48
C LYS A 145 26.04 -10.52 -6.62
N GLY A 146 25.34 -9.76 -7.47
CA GLY A 146 24.59 -10.31 -8.61
C GLY A 146 23.18 -10.81 -8.31
N HIS A 147 22.68 -10.69 -7.08
CA HIS A 147 21.33 -11.14 -6.73
C HIS A 147 20.25 -10.24 -7.35
N LYS A 148 19.29 -10.84 -8.04
CA LYS A 148 18.13 -10.15 -8.62
C LYS A 148 17.07 -9.90 -7.55
N ASN A 149 16.70 -8.64 -7.36
CA ASN A 149 15.75 -8.19 -6.36
C ASN A 149 14.54 -7.51 -7.04
N LYS A 150 13.37 -7.66 -6.40
CA LYS A 150 12.14 -6.94 -6.73
C LYS A 150 11.54 -6.39 -5.45
N THR A 151 11.67 -5.09 -5.22
CA THR A 151 11.24 -4.45 -3.98
C THR A 151 10.59 -3.10 -4.26
N LYS A 152 9.78 -2.60 -3.33
CA LYS A 152 9.27 -1.23 -3.43
C LYS A 152 10.43 -0.24 -3.37
N GLY A 153 10.37 0.82 -4.16
CA GLY A 153 11.37 1.89 -4.14
C GLY A 153 11.52 2.51 -2.75
N GLN A 154 10.40 2.61 -2.00
CA GLN A 154 10.38 3.10 -0.63
C GLN A 154 11.29 2.29 0.30
N TYR A 155 11.34 0.97 0.14
CA TYR A 155 12.18 0.13 1.00
C TYR A 155 13.67 0.37 0.73
N ILE A 156 14.04 0.59 -0.52
CA ILE A 156 15.42 0.87 -0.91
C ILE A 156 15.88 2.21 -0.31
N VAL A 157 15.05 3.25 -0.46
CA VAL A 157 15.33 4.58 0.08
C VAL A 157 15.34 4.59 1.62
N ASN A 158 14.51 3.76 2.26
CA ASN A 158 14.51 3.57 3.72
C ASN A 158 15.68 2.69 4.21
N GLY A 159 16.59 2.28 3.33
CA GLY A 159 17.81 1.57 3.69
C GLY A 159 17.74 0.04 3.64
N HIS A 160 16.59 -0.57 3.33
CA HIS A 160 16.52 -2.01 3.10
C HIS A 160 17.35 -2.40 1.87
N TRP A 161 17.95 -3.59 1.92
CA TRP A 161 18.84 -4.07 0.88
C TRP A 161 18.50 -5.50 0.45
N CYS A 162 19.44 -6.15 -0.26
CA CYS A 162 19.28 -7.50 -0.74
C CYS A 162 19.14 -8.47 0.44
N LYS A 163 18.00 -9.16 0.49
CA LYS A 163 17.72 -10.14 1.55
C LYS A 163 18.77 -11.26 1.57
N VAL A 164 19.19 -11.73 0.39
CA VAL A 164 20.20 -12.80 0.29
C VAL A 164 21.52 -12.33 0.90
N CYS A 165 22.01 -11.14 0.51
CA CYS A 165 23.23 -10.58 1.12
C CYS A 165 23.10 -10.41 2.64
N GLN A 166 21.94 -9.96 3.14
CA GLN A 166 21.69 -9.83 4.58
C GLN A 166 21.68 -11.19 5.30
N TYR A 167 21.14 -12.23 4.66
CA TYR A 167 21.19 -13.59 5.20
C TYR A 167 22.62 -14.14 5.20
N ASP A 168 23.37 -13.91 4.13
CA ASP A 168 24.77 -14.37 4.02
C ASP A 168 25.67 -13.69 5.05
N GLU A 169 25.50 -12.38 5.29
CA GLU A 169 26.21 -11.66 6.35
C GLU A 169 25.93 -12.25 7.73
N LYS A 170 24.64 -12.50 8.05
CA LYS A 170 24.25 -13.14 9.32
C LYS A 170 24.80 -14.56 9.46
N LYS A 171 24.86 -15.31 8.36
CA LYS A 171 25.46 -16.64 8.33
C LYS A 171 26.94 -16.59 8.69
N CYS A 172 27.72 -15.72 8.03
CA CYS A 172 29.17 -15.62 8.25
C CYS A 172 29.56 -15.25 9.69
N GLN A 173 28.64 -14.69 10.48
CA GLN A 173 28.88 -14.36 11.89
C GLN A 173 28.80 -15.56 12.83
N ILE A 174 28.28 -16.70 12.36
CA ILE A 174 28.12 -17.91 13.19
C ILE A 174 29.26 -18.86 12.90
N ASP A 175 30.00 -19.21 13.96
CA ASP A 175 30.99 -20.27 13.92
C ASP A 175 30.37 -21.59 13.45
N LYS A 176 31.05 -22.23 12.49
CA LYS A 176 30.53 -23.43 11.83
C LYS A 176 30.42 -24.61 12.80
N ASP A 177 31.41 -24.78 13.66
CA ASP A 177 31.51 -25.95 14.54
C ASP A 177 30.48 -25.83 15.66
N LEU A 178 30.33 -24.63 16.24
CA LEU A 178 29.28 -24.32 17.21
C LEU A 178 27.87 -24.56 16.65
N PHE A 179 27.63 -24.20 15.38
CA PHE A 179 26.34 -24.44 14.74
C PHE A 179 26.02 -25.93 14.63
N ILE A 180 26.99 -26.75 14.21
CA ILE A 180 26.81 -28.20 14.01
C ILE A 180 26.53 -28.89 15.35
N GLU A 181 27.25 -28.51 16.41
CA GLU A 181 27.04 -29.04 17.76
C GLU A 181 25.60 -28.80 18.25
N ILE A 182 25.15 -27.55 18.21
CA ILE A 182 23.81 -27.16 18.68
C ILE A 182 22.70 -27.73 17.77
N ALA A 183 22.95 -27.82 16.47
CA ALA A 183 22.00 -28.38 15.51
C ALA A 183 21.72 -29.86 15.79
N ASN A 184 22.74 -30.64 16.15
CA ASN A 184 22.61 -32.07 16.44
C ASN A 184 22.10 -32.39 17.85
N ASP A 185 22.15 -31.42 18.77
CA ASP A 185 21.67 -31.60 20.16
C ASP A 185 20.18 -31.97 20.19
N SER A 186 19.91 -33.25 20.46
CA SER A 186 18.54 -33.81 20.54
C SER A 186 17.86 -33.49 21.86
N SER A 187 18.56 -32.91 22.84
CA SER A 187 17.99 -32.47 24.10
C SER A 187 17.25 -31.15 23.98
N LEU A 188 17.49 -30.35 22.94
CA LEU A 188 16.93 -29.01 22.76
C LEU A 188 15.75 -28.98 21.78
N THR A 189 14.80 -28.11 22.08
CA THR A 189 13.76 -27.68 21.14
C THR A 189 14.31 -26.70 20.11
N THR A 190 13.61 -26.52 18.99
CA THR A 190 14.01 -25.53 17.96
C THR A 190 14.15 -24.13 18.55
N SER A 191 13.25 -23.73 19.45
CA SER A 191 13.25 -22.40 20.06
C SER A 191 14.49 -22.16 20.93
N GLU A 192 14.91 -23.19 21.69
CA GLU A 192 16.11 -23.12 22.52
C GLU A 192 17.39 -23.06 21.67
N LYS A 193 17.44 -23.83 20.57
CA LYS A 193 18.55 -23.78 19.60
C LYS A 193 18.71 -22.38 19.01
N LEU A 194 17.60 -21.75 18.61
CA LEU A 194 17.61 -20.38 18.07
C LEU A 194 18.10 -19.36 19.09
N LYS A 195 17.69 -19.48 20.36
CA LYS A 195 18.17 -18.62 21.44
C LYS A 195 19.65 -18.79 21.73
N LYS A 196 20.15 -20.04 21.81
CA LYS A 196 21.57 -20.31 22.04
C LYS A 196 22.47 -19.76 20.93
N LEU A 197 22.01 -19.88 19.67
CA LEU A 197 22.72 -19.37 18.50
C LEU A 197 22.48 -17.87 18.24
N ASN A 198 21.58 -17.23 18.98
CA ASN A 198 21.14 -15.85 18.79
C ASN A 198 20.77 -15.52 17.32
N ILE A 199 20.03 -16.42 16.67
CA ILE A 199 19.70 -16.31 15.24
C ILE A 199 18.22 -16.45 14.96
N ASP A 200 17.80 -15.85 13.84
CA ASP A 200 16.46 -16.02 13.30
C ASP A 200 16.26 -17.43 12.74
N SER A 201 15.01 -17.93 12.81
CA SER A 201 14.64 -19.26 12.29
C SER A 201 15.02 -19.47 10.83
N GLY A 202 14.89 -18.43 9.99
CA GLY A 202 15.27 -18.51 8.57
C GLY A 202 16.76 -18.77 8.35
N VAL A 203 17.64 -18.17 9.17
CA VAL A 203 19.09 -18.38 9.10
C VAL A 203 19.41 -19.83 9.51
N PHE A 204 18.78 -20.31 10.58
CA PHE A 204 18.95 -21.67 11.09
C PHE A 204 18.59 -22.74 10.05
N TYR A 205 17.40 -22.67 9.45
CA TYR A 205 16.98 -23.64 8.45
C TYR A 205 17.81 -23.59 7.17
N SER A 206 18.24 -22.40 6.75
CA SER A 206 19.13 -22.27 5.59
C SER A 206 20.49 -22.93 5.84
N ARG A 207 21.03 -22.82 7.06
CA ARG A 207 22.29 -23.48 7.45
C ARG A 207 22.17 -24.99 7.60
N LEU A 208 21.04 -25.50 8.11
CA LEU A 208 20.77 -26.94 8.10
C LEU A 208 20.79 -27.53 6.68
N GLN A 209 20.18 -26.82 5.71
CA GLN A 209 20.21 -27.23 4.31
C GLN A 209 21.63 -27.20 3.73
N GLU A 210 22.39 -26.13 4.01
CA GLU A 210 23.76 -25.94 3.54
C GLU A 210 24.71 -27.05 4.02
N PHE A 211 24.57 -27.49 5.28
CA PHE A 211 25.36 -28.57 5.85
C PHE A 211 24.73 -29.96 5.73
N ASN A 212 23.56 -30.08 5.07
CA ASN A 212 22.81 -31.32 4.93
C ASN A 212 22.49 -32.01 6.28
N ILE A 213 22.15 -31.23 7.30
CA ILE A 213 21.83 -31.70 8.67
C ILE A 213 20.32 -31.80 8.84
N LYS A 214 19.84 -32.94 9.35
CA LYS A 214 18.44 -33.09 9.75
C LYS A 214 18.22 -32.45 11.11
N ASN A 215 17.17 -31.64 11.22
CA ASN A 215 16.81 -31.01 12.48
C ASN A 215 16.30 -32.04 13.50
N THR A 216 17.13 -32.39 14.48
CA THR A 216 16.74 -33.27 15.59
C THR A 216 16.08 -32.43 16.68
N HIS A 217 15.01 -32.94 17.29
CA HIS A 217 14.33 -32.25 18.40
C HIS A 217 14.08 -33.22 19.53
N ARG A 218 14.00 -32.67 20.75
CA ARG A 218 13.55 -33.42 21.92
C ARG A 218 12.25 -34.16 21.57
N PRO A 219 12.20 -35.50 21.70
CA PRO A 219 10.99 -36.25 21.44
C PRO A 219 9.89 -35.76 22.38
N GLN A 220 8.71 -35.49 21.81
CA GLN A 220 7.56 -35.08 22.61
C GLN A 220 7.07 -36.26 23.44
N ASP A 221 7.11 -36.12 24.76
CA ASP A 221 6.46 -37.08 25.64
C ASP A 221 4.93 -36.91 25.51
N ARG A 222 4.30 -37.90 24.88
CA ARG A 222 2.85 -37.89 24.61
C ARG A 222 2.04 -38.22 25.86
N ASN A 223 2.66 -38.76 26.92
CA ASN A 223 1.98 -39.11 28.16
C ASN A 223 1.84 -37.93 29.13
N ILE A 224 2.67 -36.89 28.99
CA ILE A 224 2.70 -35.71 29.87
C ILE A 224 1.80 -34.58 29.34
N GLN A 225 1.22 -34.71 28.14
CA GLN A 225 0.29 -33.71 27.62
C GLN A 225 -1.00 -33.74 28.46
N ASP A 226 -1.22 -32.69 29.24
CA ASP A 226 -2.46 -32.50 29.98
C ASP A 226 -3.63 -32.23 29.02
N ILE A 227 -4.32 -33.31 28.63
CA ILE A 227 -5.46 -33.28 27.69
C ILE A 227 -6.66 -32.55 28.32
N SER A 228 -6.69 -32.39 29.65
CA SER A 228 -7.82 -31.79 30.40
C SER A 228 -8.14 -30.37 29.91
N SER A 229 -7.12 -29.57 29.60
CA SER A 229 -7.23 -28.20 29.09
C SER A 229 -7.74 -28.07 27.64
N LYS A 230 -7.76 -29.17 26.87
CA LYS A 230 -8.19 -29.21 25.45
C LYS A 230 -9.58 -29.80 25.26
N ILE A 231 -10.20 -30.35 26.31
CA ILE A 231 -11.54 -30.91 26.26
C ILE A 231 -12.53 -29.74 26.21
N LYS A 232 -13.02 -29.41 25.01
CA LYS A 232 -14.04 -28.36 24.78
C LYS A 232 -15.46 -28.81 25.22
N GLY A 233 -15.56 -29.49 26.37
CA GLY A 233 -16.82 -29.99 26.91
C GLY A 233 -17.47 -31.12 26.11
N GLU A 234 -18.67 -31.50 26.55
CA GLU A 234 -19.46 -32.61 26.02
C GLU A 234 -20.08 -32.32 24.65
N ILE A 235 -20.30 -33.38 23.88
CA ILE A 235 -20.88 -33.33 22.53
C ILE A 235 -22.05 -34.30 22.42
N TYR A 236 -23.15 -33.83 21.83
CA TYR A 236 -24.36 -34.60 21.62
C TYR A 236 -24.53 -34.91 20.14
N GLN A 237 -24.89 -36.17 19.87
CA GLN A 237 -25.35 -36.67 18.58
C GLN A 237 -26.88 -36.58 18.57
N LEU A 238 -27.43 -35.86 17.61
CA LEU A 238 -28.87 -35.65 17.48
C LEU A 238 -29.45 -36.39 16.28
N ASP A 239 -30.69 -36.82 16.43
CA ASP A 239 -31.46 -37.43 15.35
C ASP A 239 -31.70 -36.42 14.21
N PRO A 240 -31.52 -36.83 12.94
CA PRO A 240 -31.70 -35.95 11.79
C PRO A 240 -33.14 -35.47 11.53
N ILE A 241 -34.14 -36.09 12.18
CA ILE A 241 -35.58 -35.83 12.01
C ILE A 241 -36.18 -35.27 13.31
N SER A 242 -36.01 -35.96 14.44
CA SER A 242 -36.61 -35.53 15.72
C SER A 242 -35.76 -34.52 16.51
N LEU A 243 -34.49 -34.33 16.13
CA LEU A 243 -33.50 -33.51 16.85
C LEU A 243 -33.29 -33.91 18.32
N GLU A 244 -33.77 -35.08 18.73
CA GLU A 244 -33.54 -35.62 20.06
C GLU A 244 -32.13 -36.18 20.20
N ILE A 245 -31.62 -36.22 21.43
CA ILE A 245 -30.28 -36.72 21.71
C ILE A 245 -30.28 -38.25 21.59
N ILE A 246 -29.53 -38.75 20.60
CA ILE A 246 -29.26 -40.17 20.42
C ILE A 246 -28.15 -40.62 21.38
N LYS A 247 -27.06 -39.84 21.46
CA LYS A 247 -25.89 -40.22 22.25
C LYS A 247 -25.10 -39.01 22.75
N LYS A 248 -24.54 -39.12 23.95
CA LYS A 248 -23.69 -38.10 24.59
C LYS A 248 -22.25 -38.59 24.68
N TYR A 249 -21.31 -37.73 24.34
CA TYR A 249 -19.88 -38.01 24.39
C TYR A 249 -19.20 -36.99 25.30
N LYS A 250 -18.29 -37.47 26.17
CA LYS A 250 -17.59 -36.62 27.14
C LYS A 250 -16.74 -35.53 26.48
N TYR A 251 -16.21 -35.81 25.29
CA TYR A 251 -15.45 -34.87 24.45
C TYR A 251 -15.39 -35.34 23.00
N LEU A 252 -15.02 -34.46 22.08
CA LEU A 252 -15.04 -34.73 20.63
C LEU A 252 -14.19 -35.93 20.22
N GLU A 253 -12.99 -36.08 20.78
CA GLU A 253 -12.09 -37.18 20.46
C GLU A 253 -12.60 -38.53 21.00
N ALA A 254 -13.47 -38.54 22.02
CA ALA A 254 -14.09 -39.77 22.55
C ALA A 254 -15.02 -40.45 21.53
N VAL A 255 -15.62 -39.65 20.64
CA VAL A 255 -16.49 -40.13 19.55
C VAL A 255 -15.79 -41.20 18.72
N ARG A 256 -14.51 -41.02 18.41
CA ARG A 256 -13.74 -41.99 17.61
C ARG A 256 -13.59 -43.32 18.33
N LYS A 257 -13.32 -43.30 19.64
CA LYS A 257 -13.08 -44.50 20.44
C LYS A 257 -14.39 -45.26 20.66
N GLU A 258 -15.45 -44.55 21.00
CA GLU A 258 -16.76 -45.12 21.33
C GLU A 258 -17.57 -45.60 20.12
N SER A 259 -17.31 -45.04 18.93
CA SER A 259 -17.87 -45.51 17.66
C SER A 259 -17.00 -46.55 16.95
N LYS A 260 -15.96 -47.08 17.62
CA LYS A 260 -14.97 -47.99 17.02
C LYS A 260 -14.38 -47.47 15.69
N GLY A 261 -14.27 -46.14 15.54
CA GLY A 261 -13.69 -45.48 14.37
C GLY A 261 -14.68 -45.15 13.24
N GLU A 262 -15.97 -45.46 13.38
CA GLU A 262 -16.99 -45.10 12.37
C GLU A 262 -17.13 -43.58 12.21
N TYR A 263 -16.99 -42.83 13.30
CA TYR A 263 -17.10 -41.37 13.29
C TYR A 263 -15.75 -40.70 13.57
N LYS A 264 -15.26 -39.91 12.61
CA LYS A 264 -14.00 -39.15 12.77
C LYS A 264 -14.25 -37.74 13.37
N PRO A 265 -13.57 -37.39 14.48
CA PRO A 265 -13.65 -36.08 15.15
C PRO A 265 -13.46 -34.87 14.22
N GLU A 266 -12.56 -34.96 13.25
CA GLU A 266 -12.24 -33.89 12.30
C GLU A 266 -13.43 -33.58 11.39
N GLY A 267 -14.13 -34.63 10.94
CA GLY A 267 -15.33 -34.52 10.11
C GLY A 267 -16.49 -33.88 10.86
N ILE A 268 -16.71 -34.29 12.12
CA ILE A 268 -17.75 -33.73 12.99
C ILE A 268 -17.46 -32.25 13.28
N ARG A 269 -16.22 -31.93 13.67
CA ARG A 269 -15.81 -30.56 14.02
C ARG A 269 -16.09 -29.55 12.90
N GLY A 270 -15.86 -29.96 11.65
CA GLY A 270 -16.07 -29.10 10.49
C GLY A 270 -17.55 -28.85 10.18
N GLN A 271 -18.40 -29.87 10.30
CA GLN A 271 -19.82 -29.77 9.98
C GLN A 271 -20.65 -29.18 11.12
N MET A 272 -20.27 -29.43 12.37
CA MET A 272 -20.88 -28.82 13.57
C MET A 272 -20.84 -27.29 13.50
N LYS A 273 -19.71 -26.69 13.09
CA LYS A 273 -19.60 -25.24 12.89
C LYS A 273 -20.52 -24.67 11.81
N LYS A 274 -20.99 -25.52 10.90
CA LYS A 274 -21.83 -25.15 9.75
C LYS A 274 -23.29 -25.55 9.95
N ASN A 275 -23.65 -26.09 11.12
CA ASN A 275 -24.95 -26.72 11.41
C ASN A 275 -25.37 -27.72 10.33
N LYS A 276 -24.41 -28.51 9.82
CA LYS A 276 -24.65 -29.55 8.81
C LYS A 276 -24.51 -30.93 9.41
N LYS A 277 -25.18 -31.90 8.79
CA LYS A 277 -25.09 -33.31 9.18
C LYS A 277 -23.67 -33.83 8.93
N ALA A 278 -23.10 -34.52 9.93
CA ALA A 278 -21.90 -35.33 9.75
C ALA A 278 -22.29 -36.79 9.97
N TYR A 279 -21.91 -37.67 9.04
CA TYR A 279 -22.24 -39.09 9.11
C TYR A 279 -23.75 -39.38 9.29
N GLY A 280 -24.61 -38.52 8.72
CA GLY A 280 -26.07 -38.66 8.80
C GLY A 280 -26.73 -37.99 10.01
N TYR A 281 -25.96 -37.55 11.01
CA TYR A 281 -26.47 -36.97 12.26
C TYR A 281 -26.12 -35.50 12.42
N TYR A 282 -26.91 -34.78 13.21
CA TYR A 282 -26.49 -33.47 13.71
C TYR A 282 -25.63 -33.63 14.96
N TRP A 283 -24.69 -32.71 15.13
CA TRP A 283 -23.74 -32.73 16.23
C TRP A 283 -23.68 -31.34 16.83
N VAL A 284 -23.80 -31.26 18.15
CA VAL A 284 -23.85 -29.98 18.87
C VAL A 284 -23.09 -30.09 20.18
N ARG A 285 -22.62 -28.97 20.70
CA ARG A 285 -22.10 -28.93 22.08
C ARG A 285 -23.25 -28.94 23.07
N ALA A 286 -22.99 -29.46 24.26
CA ALA A 286 -23.99 -29.48 25.34
C ALA A 286 -24.58 -28.08 25.63
N GLU A 287 -23.73 -27.06 25.65
CA GLU A 287 -24.11 -25.65 25.88
C GLU A 287 -24.99 -25.07 24.75
N GLU A 288 -24.81 -25.55 23.52
CA GLU A 288 -25.51 -25.05 22.32
C GLU A 288 -26.85 -25.77 22.10
N TYR A 289 -27.07 -26.92 22.73
CA TYR A 289 -28.30 -27.70 22.60
C TYR A 289 -29.52 -26.98 23.19
N GLU A 290 -29.37 -26.31 24.34
CA GLU A 290 -30.44 -25.54 24.97
C GLU A 290 -30.86 -24.32 24.14
N LEU A 291 -29.92 -23.73 23.40
CA LEU A 291 -30.18 -22.65 22.45
C LEU A 291 -30.90 -23.13 21.18
N LEU A 292 -30.64 -24.37 20.75
CA LEU A 292 -31.33 -24.98 19.61
C LEU A 292 -32.79 -25.31 19.94
N LYS A 293 -33.10 -25.79 21.15
CA LYS A 293 -34.48 -26.06 21.59
C LYS A 293 -35.37 -24.82 21.70
N LYS A 294 -34.80 -23.63 21.91
CA LYS A 294 -35.56 -22.37 22.02
C LYS A 294 -35.92 -21.74 20.66
N ASN A 295 -35.28 -22.19 19.57
CA ASN A 295 -35.40 -21.61 18.23
C ASN A 295 -36.08 -22.56 17.22
N VAL A 296 -36.64 -23.67 17.69
CA VAL A 296 -37.46 -24.65 16.95
C VAL A 296 -38.86 -24.60 17.53
#